data_AF-A0A7W0W5Z6-F1
#
_entry.id   AF-A0A7W0W5Z6-F1
#
_cell.length_a   1.000
_cell.length_b   1.000
_cell.length_c   1.000
_cell.angle_alpha   90.00
_cell.angle_beta   90.00
_cell.angle_gamma   90.00
#
_symmetry.space_group_name_H-M   'P 1'
#
loop_
_entity.id
_entity.type
_entity.pdbx_description
1 polymer ?
#
loop_
_entity_poly.entity_id
_entity_poly.type
_entity_poly.pdbx_seq_one_letter_code
_entity_poly.pdbx_strand_id
1 'polypeptide(L)'
;MRISIRRLVGIGLLLITVLFAVLVIVNSTSVSAYRENTLLIAQEILPQQQLLNKLRATLSDTRFESLMYVVTNEEQHRLAHVAADARTRELMAELSALLNQDTTNQETDNNAFGVVTTTVNRLLTLTEEATIRQRNAQNASALEIVGQFDNAMLVANNALNTFEANLQGESNQVVLTAQRNPLTLTRIIGIITFAMIVIFFSTLIRMVARPLKRLQTATLAVAAGDRSQRVEIVNQNELGDLATAFNTMVEQVAEQERLQEQQLANARAARREAEAARAEIGAQLATIEQQRAVIQEMTVPILPLSSTAIVLPLIGALDSSRLMSLEERALHAVQEGKIR
;
A
#
# COMPACT_ATOMS: atom_id res chain seq x y z
N MET A 1 19.92 13.30 -15.17
CA MET A 1 20.29 12.15 -14.31
C MET A 1 19.32 11.01 -14.61
N ARG A 2 19.75 9.92 -15.25
CA ARG A 2 18.88 8.76 -15.53
C ARG A 2 18.54 8.06 -14.20
N ILE A 3 17.32 8.23 -13.71
CA ILE A 3 16.85 7.52 -12.50
C ILE A 3 16.24 6.20 -12.97
N SER A 4 16.90 5.09 -12.64
CA SER A 4 16.35 3.76 -12.88
C SER A 4 15.09 3.54 -12.06
N ILE A 5 14.08 2.91 -12.65
CA ILE A 5 12.83 2.55 -11.98
C ILE A 5 13.13 1.69 -10.75
N ARG A 6 14.12 0.79 -10.85
CA ARG A 6 14.56 -0.02 -9.72
C ARG A 6 15.05 0.82 -8.54
N ARG A 7 15.82 1.89 -8.79
CA ARG A 7 16.28 2.81 -7.75
C ARG A 7 15.13 3.63 -7.16
N LEU A 8 14.22 4.12 -8.00
CA LEU A 8 13.03 4.86 -7.54
C LEU A 8 12.17 4.01 -6.60
N VAL A 9 11.88 2.76 -6.99
CA VAL A 9 11.12 1.81 -6.17
C VAL A 9 11.86 1.47 -4.89
N GLY A 10 13.17 1.19 -4.98
CA GLY A 10 14.00 0.87 -3.81
C GLY A 10 14.05 2.01 -2.79
N ILE A 11 14.28 3.24 -3.24
CA ILE A 11 14.31 4.43 -2.36
C ILE A 11 12.94 4.65 -1.72
N GLY A 12 11.86 4.54 -2.49
CA GLY A 12 10.51 4.76 -1.96
C GLY A 12 10.07 3.70 -0.96
N LEU A 13 10.39 2.44 -1.21
CA LEU A 13 10.08 1.34 -0.28
C LEU A 13 10.89 1.49 1.02
N LEU A 14 12.17 1.85 0.92
CA LEU A 14 13.02 2.16 2.07
C LEU A 14 12.45 3.34 2.87
N LEU A 15 12.07 4.43 2.19
CA LEU A 15 11.43 5.59 2.83
C LEU A 15 10.16 5.21 3.59
N ILE A 16 9.28 4.40 2.99
CA ILE A 16 8.04 3.93 3.63
C ILE A 16 8.38 3.07 4.86
N THR A 17 9.33 2.15 4.76
CA THR A 17 9.74 1.32 5.91
C THR A 17 10.33 2.14 7.05
N VAL A 18 11.14 3.16 6.74
CA VAL A 18 11.69 4.08 7.74
C VAL A 18 10.58 4.91 8.38
N LEU A 19 9.66 5.45 7.59
CA LEU A 19 8.50 6.20 8.10
C LEU A 19 7.62 5.33 9.01
N PHE A 20 7.38 4.08 8.61
CA PHE A 20 6.62 3.14 9.42
C PHE A 20 7.34 2.80 10.73
N ALA A 21 8.65 2.57 10.69
CA ALA A 21 9.46 2.33 11.89
C ALA A 21 9.42 3.54 12.84
N VAL A 22 9.55 4.77 12.31
CA VAL A 22 9.43 6.01 13.09
C VAL A 22 8.04 6.11 13.74
N LEU A 23 6.97 5.83 13.00
CA LEU A 23 5.61 5.83 13.53
C LEU A 23 5.45 4.82 14.68
N VAL A 24 5.97 3.61 14.53
CA VAL A 24 5.94 2.56 15.56
C VAL A 24 6.72 2.99 16.80
N ILE A 25 7.93 3.54 16.63
CA ILE A 25 8.76 4.03 17.74
C ILE A 25 8.03 5.13 18.51
N VAL A 26 7.53 6.17 17.80
CA VAL A 26 6.80 7.28 18.42
C VAL A 26 5.55 6.80 19.15
N ASN A 27 4.81 5.86 18.55
CA ASN A 27 3.63 5.28 19.18
C ASN A 27 4.01 4.49 20.45
N SER A 28 5.05 3.67 20.40
CA SER A 28 5.53 2.89 21.55
C SER A 28 6.01 3.77 22.69
N THR A 29 6.80 4.81 22.42
CA THR A 29 7.27 5.76 23.45
C THR A 29 6.11 6.54 24.06
N SER A 30 5.11 6.90 23.26
CA SER A 30 3.89 7.52 23.77
C SER A 30 3.15 6.58 24.72
N VAL A 31 2.96 5.32 24.32
CA VAL A 31 2.28 4.30 25.15
C VAL A 31 3.05 4.00 26.44
N SER A 32 4.39 3.96 26.42
CA SER A 32 5.18 3.75 27.64
C SER A 32 5.03 4.91 28.63
N ALA A 33 5.03 6.17 28.15
CA ALA A 33 4.80 7.33 29.00
C ALA A 33 3.40 7.32 29.66
N TYR A 34 2.37 6.83 28.94
CA TYR A 34 1.04 6.64 29.54
C TYR A 34 1.04 5.54 30.60
N ARG A 35 1.74 4.43 30.37
CA ARG A 35 1.80 3.32 31.34
C ARG A 35 2.46 3.73 32.65
N GLU A 36 3.54 4.49 32.59
CA GLU A 36 4.26 4.97 33.78
C GLU A 36 3.37 5.87 34.65
N ASN A 37 2.71 6.86 34.06
CA ASN A 37 1.78 7.74 34.79
C ASN A 37 0.55 6.99 35.34
N THR A 38 0.05 5.98 34.62
CA THR A 38 -1.09 5.18 35.08
C THR A 38 -0.70 4.27 36.25
N LEU A 39 0.55 3.77 36.26
CA LEU A 39 1.08 2.93 37.34
C LEU A 39 1.28 3.74 38.63
N LEU A 40 1.77 4.98 38.55
CA LEU A 40 1.90 5.88 39.70
C LEU A 40 0.52 6.12 40.37
N ILE A 41 -0.51 6.43 39.58
CA ILE A 41 -1.88 6.65 40.09
C ILE A 41 -2.43 5.39 40.79
N ALA A 42 -2.20 4.21 40.21
CA ALA A 42 -2.75 2.95 40.73
C ALA A 42 -1.99 2.40 41.95
N GLN A 43 -0.67 2.63 42.04
CA GLN A 43 0.18 2.05 43.09
C GLN A 43 0.46 2.99 44.26
N GLU A 44 0.50 4.31 44.05
CA GLU A 44 0.87 5.25 45.11
C GLU A 44 -0.35 6.04 45.62
N ILE A 45 -1.14 6.61 44.72
CA ILE A 45 -2.21 7.56 45.10
C ILE A 45 -3.45 6.86 45.66
N LEU A 46 -3.89 5.76 45.05
CA LEU A 46 -5.13 5.06 45.44
C LEU A 46 -5.06 4.43 46.85
N PRO A 47 -3.96 3.76 47.26
CA PRO A 47 -3.85 3.21 48.61
C PRO A 47 -3.85 4.28 49.71
N GLN A 48 -3.19 5.41 49.48
CA GLN A 48 -3.15 6.53 50.44
C GLN A 48 -4.56 7.10 50.69
N GLN A 49 -5.35 7.30 49.63
CA GLN A 49 -6.74 7.75 49.73
C GLN A 49 -7.64 6.74 50.47
N GLN A 50 -7.43 5.44 50.24
CA GLN A 50 -8.18 4.39 50.94
C GLN A 50 -7.85 4.36 52.43
N LEU A 51 -6.58 4.52 52.79
CA LEU A 51 -6.15 4.58 54.19
C LEU A 51 -6.68 5.82 54.89
N LEU A 52 -6.69 6.98 54.22
CA LEU A 52 -7.21 8.22 54.77
C LEU A 52 -8.72 8.11 55.10
N ASN A 53 -9.49 7.49 54.20
CA ASN A 53 -10.92 7.23 54.44
C ASN A 53 -11.15 6.25 55.60
N LYS A 54 -10.35 5.19 55.70
CA LYS A 54 -10.38 4.25 56.85
C LYS A 54 -10.02 4.95 58.15
N LEU A 55 -9.01 5.82 58.14
CA LEU A 55 -8.57 6.58 59.29
C LEU A 55 -9.68 7.53 59.79
N ARG A 56 -10.32 8.27 58.87
CA ARG A 56 -11.44 9.15 59.20
C ARG A 56 -12.60 8.40 59.84
N ALA A 57 -12.95 7.23 59.31
CA ALA A 57 -13.98 6.37 59.90
C ALA A 57 -13.58 5.91 61.32
N THR A 58 -12.36 5.41 61.47
CA THR A 58 -11.86 4.89 62.76
C THR A 58 -11.77 6.00 63.83
N LEU A 59 -11.42 7.22 63.47
CA LEU A 59 -11.41 8.37 64.41
C LEU A 59 -12.81 8.71 64.92
N SER A 60 -13.82 8.61 64.06
CA SER A 60 -15.21 8.75 64.46
C SER A 60 -15.61 7.66 65.46
N ASP A 61 -15.20 6.41 65.22
CA ASP A 61 -15.45 5.28 66.12
C ASP A 61 -14.75 5.46 67.47
N THR A 62 -13.46 5.87 67.47
CA THR A 62 -12.71 6.18 68.70
C THR A 62 -13.44 7.20 69.57
N ARG A 63 -13.93 8.30 68.97
CA ARG A 63 -14.70 9.30 69.71
C ARG A 63 -15.99 8.70 70.26
N PHE A 64 -16.74 8.01 69.42
CA PHE A 64 -18.04 7.45 69.79
C PHE A 64 -17.92 6.49 70.97
N GLU A 65 -17.01 5.52 70.86
CA GLU A 65 -16.79 4.50 71.90
C GLU A 65 -16.23 5.10 73.18
N SER A 66 -15.34 6.10 73.08
CA SER A 66 -14.83 6.82 74.25
C SER A 66 -15.94 7.57 75.00
N LEU A 67 -16.80 8.29 74.26
CA LEU A 67 -17.94 9.00 74.85
C LEU A 67 -18.94 8.03 75.47
N MET A 68 -19.26 6.94 74.77
CA MET A 68 -20.16 5.91 75.29
C MET A 68 -19.60 5.28 76.57
N TYR A 69 -18.31 4.97 76.64
CA TYR A 69 -17.70 4.47 77.87
C TYR A 69 -17.75 5.50 79.02
N VAL A 70 -17.44 6.78 78.76
CA VAL A 70 -17.47 7.82 79.80
C VAL A 70 -18.89 8.02 80.34
N VAL A 71 -19.92 7.93 79.49
CA VAL A 71 -21.32 8.14 79.89
C VAL A 71 -21.93 6.90 80.55
N THR A 72 -21.73 5.71 79.97
CA THR A 72 -22.39 4.47 80.40
C THR A 72 -21.59 3.67 81.42
N ASN A 73 -20.26 3.85 81.44
CA ASN A 73 -19.31 3.02 82.18
C ASN A 73 -19.38 1.53 81.83
N GLU A 74 -19.87 1.18 80.65
CA GLU A 74 -19.95 -0.21 80.19
C GLU A 74 -18.63 -0.69 79.62
N GLU A 75 -18.19 -1.86 80.09
CA GLU A 75 -16.90 -2.44 79.71
C GLU A 75 -16.77 -2.73 78.20
N GLN A 76 -17.89 -3.01 77.53
CA GLN A 76 -17.93 -3.23 76.09
C GLN A 76 -17.39 -2.00 75.32
N HIS A 77 -17.86 -0.80 75.66
CA HIS A 77 -17.41 0.45 75.05
C HIS A 77 -15.95 0.77 75.37
N ARG A 78 -15.48 0.37 76.54
CA ARG A 78 -14.05 0.49 76.91
C ARG A 78 -13.16 -0.33 75.97
N LEU A 79 -13.54 -1.58 75.73
CA LEU A 79 -12.78 -2.49 74.87
C LEU A 79 -12.83 -2.03 73.40
N ALA A 80 -14.00 -1.58 72.93
CA ALA A 80 -14.17 -1.06 71.58
C ALA A 80 -13.35 0.23 71.35
N HIS A 81 -13.32 1.15 72.31
CA HIS A 81 -12.45 2.33 72.28
C HIS A 81 -10.98 1.92 72.17
N VAL A 82 -10.49 1.02 73.03
CA VAL A 82 -9.07 0.61 73.01
C VAL A 82 -8.71 -0.04 71.66
N ALA A 83 -9.63 -0.81 71.08
CA ALA A 83 -9.45 -1.39 69.75
C ALA A 83 -9.41 -0.32 68.65
N ALA A 84 -10.31 0.67 68.69
CA ALA A 84 -10.35 1.77 67.74
C ALA A 84 -9.09 2.65 67.81
N ASP A 85 -8.56 2.90 69.01
CA ASP A 85 -7.30 3.62 69.22
C ASP A 85 -6.11 2.87 68.65
N ALA A 86 -6.03 1.55 68.91
CA ALA A 86 -4.99 0.71 68.35
C ALA A 86 -5.05 0.72 66.81
N ARG A 87 -6.26 0.62 66.24
CA ARG A 87 -6.46 0.67 64.79
C ARG A 87 -6.12 2.03 64.19
N THR A 88 -6.42 3.13 64.90
CA THR A 88 -6.05 4.49 64.49
C THR A 88 -4.53 4.62 64.42
N ARG A 89 -3.80 4.14 65.43
CA ARG A 89 -2.32 4.15 65.43
C ARG A 89 -1.74 3.29 64.31
N GLU A 90 -2.33 2.12 64.04
CA GLU A 90 -1.93 1.23 62.95
C GLU A 90 -2.10 1.91 61.59
N LEU A 91 -3.27 2.50 61.32
CA LEU A 91 -3.54 3.21 60.07
C LEU A 91 -2.63 4.43 59.89
N MET A 92 -2.32 5.16 60.96
CA MET A 92 -1.34 6.25 60.94
C MET A 92 0.06 5.73 60.59
N ALA A 93 0.47 4.58 61.15
CA ALA A 93 1.75 3.96 60.83
C ALA A 93 1.82 3.47 59.39
N GLU A 94 0.77 2.80 58.89
CA GLU A 94 0.66 2.36 57.49
C GLU A 94 0.75 3.55 56.52
N LEU A 95 0.01 4.63 56.79
CA LEU A 95 0.04 5.83 55.97
C LEU A 95 1.41 6.50 56.00
N SER A 96 2.05 6.60 57.17
CA SER A 96 3.42 7.13 57.29
C SER A 96 4.45 6.30 56.52
N ALA A 97 4.29 4.97 56.48
CA ALA A 97 5.21 4.09 55.76
C ALA A 97 5.11 4.29 54.24
N LEU A 98 3.90 4.49 53.72
CA LEU A 98 3.68 4.79 52.30
C LEU A 98 4.23 6.15 51.90
N LEU A 99 4.04 7.18 52.72
CA LEU A 99 4.55 8.53 52.42
C LEU A 99 6.09 8.58 52.40
N ASN A 100 6.74 7.76 53.22
CA ASN A 100 8.20 7.67 53.24
C ASN A 100 8.79 6.88 52.05
N GLN A 101 7.97 6.18 51.27
CA GLN A 101 8.43 5.48 50.06
C GLN A 101 8.48 6.41 48.83
N ASP A 102 7.71 7.50 48.83
CA ASP A 102 7.68 8.46 47.74
C ASP A 102 8.80 9.50 47.89
N THR A 103 9.82 9.41 47.05
CA THR A 103 10.98 10.33 47.07
C THR A 103 10.71 11.68 46.41
N THR A 104 9.56 11.84 45.74
CA THR A 104 9.35 12.95 44.80
C THR A 104 8.82 14.21 45.49
N ASN A 105 7.96 14.06 46.51
CA ASN A 105 7.32 15.17 47.24
C ASN A 105 7.39 15.05 48.78
N GLN A 106 8.35 14.26 49.26
CA GLN A 106 8.56 13.87 50.65
C GLN A 106 8.46 15.04 51.67
N GLU A 107 8.97 16.24 51.37
CA GLU A 107 8.96 17.36 52.33
C GLU A 107 7.56 17.98 52.53
N THR A 108 6.77 18.13 51.46
CA THR A 108 5.42 18.74 51.54
C THR A 108 4.44 17.78 52.20
N ASP A 109 4.52 16.50 51.82
CA ASP A 109 3.66 15.45 52.37
C ASP A 109 3.98 15.16 53.83
N ASN A 110 5.26 15.13 54.20
CA ASN A 110 5.67 14.95 55.60
C ASN A 110 5.22 16.12 56.50
N ASN A 111 5.26 17.35 55.99
CA ASN A 111 4.80 18.51 56.75
C ASN A 111 3.28 18.47 56.96
N ALA A 112 2.50 18.18 55.92
CA ALA A 112 1.04 18.08 56.02
C ALA A 112 0.61 16.89 56.89
N PHE A 113 1.25 15.72 56.73
CA PHE A 113 1.01 14.55 57.56
C PHE A 113 1.47 14.74 59.01
N GLY A 114 2.49 15.56 59.26
CA GLY A 114 2.91 15.95 60.60
C GLY A 114 1.82 16.69 61.38
N VAL A 115 1.03 17.54 60.71
CA VAL A 115 -0.14 18.20 61.30
C VAL A 115 -1.25 17.18 61.62
N VAL A 116 -1.54 16.24 60.70
CA VAL A 116 -2.49 15.14 60.96
C VAL A 116 -2.04 14.32 62.18
N THR A 117 -0.77 13.95 62.24
CA THR A 117 -0.20 13.19 63.35
C THR A 117 -0.34 13.90 64.68
N THR A 118 -0.01 15.20 64.72
CA THR A 118 -0.12 16.01 65.94
C THR A 118 -1.55 16.09 66.44
N THR A 119 -2.50 16.32 65.53
CA THR A 119 -3.92 16.53 65.86
C THR A 119 -4.63 15.23 66.24
N VAL A 120 -4.33 14.13 65.55
CA VAL A 120 -4.81 12.78 65.89
C VAL A 120 -4.25 12.32 67.23
N ASN A 121 -2.95 12.50 67.48
CA ASN A 121 -2.35 12.14 68.77
C ASN A 121 -2.98 12.93 69.92
N ARG A 122 -3.27 14.23 69.72
CA ARG A 122 -3.97 15.02 70.74
C ARG A 122 -5.34 14.44 71.07
N LEU A 123 -6.08 13.96 70.06
CA LEU A 123 -7.36 13.31 70.26
C LEU A 123 -7.23 12.00 71.05
N LEU A 124 -6.27 11.14 70.67
CA LEU A 124 -6.00 9.88 71.37
C LEU A 124 -5.57 10.11 72.83
N THR A 125 -4.82 11.17 73.11
CA THR A 125 -4.47 11.54 74.49
C THR A 125 -5.70 11.97 75.28
N LEU A 126 -6.58 12.77 74.69
CA LEU A 126 -7.81 13.22 75.35
C LEU A 126 -8.76 12.04 75.67
N THR A 127 -8.90 11.09 74.75
CA THR A 127 -9.72 9.88 74.94
C THR A 127 -9.15 8.98 76.04
N GLU A 128 -7.83 8.84 76.09
CA GLU A 128 -7.13 8.12 77.16
C GLU A 128 -7.30 8.80 78.53
N GLU A 129 -7.10 10.13 78.61
CA GLU A 129 -7.28 10.91 79.84
C GLU A 129 -8.72 10.80 80.38
N ALA A 130 -9.73 10.93 79.51
CA ALA A 130 -11.13 10.79 79.88
C ALA A 130 -11.45 9.38 80.42
N THR A 131 -10.92 8.34 79.76
CA THR A 131 -11.08 6.94 80.17
C THR A 131 -10.44 6.66 81.54
N ILE A 132 -9.27 7.22 81.80
CA ILE A 132 -8.58 7.11 83.10
C ILE A 132 -9.38 7.81 84.20
N ARG A 133 -9.89 9.02 83.95
CA ARG A 133 -10.74 9.75 84.91
C ARG A 133 -12.02 8.99 85.23
N GLN A 134 -12.67 8.42 84.23
CA GLN A 134 -13.86 7.58 84.40
C GLN A 134 -13.56 6.36 85.29
N ARG A 135 -12.45 5.66 85.02
CA ARG A 135 -12.01 4.50 85.84
C ARG A 135 -11.76 4.87 87.30
N ASN A 136 -11.25 6.08 87.55
CA ASN A 136 -10.98 6.60 88.90
C ASN A 136 -12.22 7.20 89.58
N ALA A 137 -13.43 6.98 89.03
CA ALA A 137 -14.69 7.55 89.50
C ALA A 137 -14.72 9.10 89.52
N GLN A 138 -13.92 9.74 88.67
CA GLN A 138 -13.85 11.20 88.51
C GLN A 138 -14.73 11.67 87.33
N ASN A 139 -16.02 11.31 87.36
CA ASN A 139 -16.92 11.44 86.21
C ASN A 139 -17.09 12.90 85.73
N ALA A 140 -17.13 13.87 86.66
CA ALA A 140 -17.24 15.29 86.29
C ALA A 140 -16.02 15.77 85.47
N SER A 141 -14.82 15.35 85.86
CA SER A 141 -13.59 15.64 85.12
C SER A 141 -13.51 14.85 83.81
N ALA A 142 -13.98 13.60 83.78
CA ALA A 142 -14.05 12.82 82.55
C ALA A 142 -14.97 13.50 81.51
N LEU A 143 -16.14 13.99 81.95
CA LEU A 143 -17.09 14.68 81.08
C LEU A 143 -16.57 16.03 80.58
N GLU A 144 -15.81 16.77 81.41
CA GLU A 144 -15.13 18.01 81.01
C GLU A 144 -14.11 17.77 79.88
N ILE A 145 -13.33 16.68 79.97
CA ILE A 145 -12.38 16.29 78.93
C ILE A 145 -13.09 15.88 77.64
N VAL A 146 -14.19 15.11 77.76
CA VAL A 146 -15.03 14.75 76.59
C VAL A 146 -15.62 16.00 75.91
N GLY A 147 -15.92 17.06 76.66
CA GLY A 147 -16.35 18.35 76.10
C GLY A 147 -15.32 18.99 75.17
N GLN A 148 -14.05 18.61 75.23
CA GLN A 148 -12.99 19.08 74.34
C GLN A 148 -12.87 18.24 73.05
N PHE A 149 -13.55 17.09 72.97
CA PHE A 149 -13.44 16.17 71.83
C PHE A 149 -13.98 16.78 70.54
N ASP A 150 -15.07 17.56 70.60
CA ASP A 150 -15.63 18.19 69.41
C ASP A 150 -14.64 19.10 68.71
N ASN A 151 -13.91 19.91 69.49
CA ASN A 151 -12.86 20.78 68.96
C ASN A 151 -11.67 19.97 68.45
N ALA A 152 -11.20 18.97 69.20
CA ALA A 152 -10.11 18.10 68.78
C ALA A 152 -10.45 17.36 67.47
N MET A 153 -11.67 16.84 67.34
CA MET A 153 -12.17 16.20 66.12
C MET A 153 -12.28 17.18 64.96
N LEU A 154 -12.77 18.41 65.20
CA LEU A 154 -12.85 19.42 64.15
C LEU A 154 -11.46 19.74 63.61
N VAL A 155 -10.48 19.94 64.48
CA VAL A 155 -9.09 20.22 64.11
C VAL A 155 -8.47 19.02 63.37
N ALA A 156 -8.67 17.80 63.86
CA ALA A 156 -8.18 16.59 63.20
C ALA A 156 -8.84 16.40 61.82
N ASN A 157 -10.15 16.60 61.69
CA ASN A 157 -10.85 16.51 60.41
C ASN A 157 -10.38 17.58 59.43
N ASN A 158 -10.12 18.81 59.89
CA ASN A 158 -9.56 19.86 59.04
C ASN A 158 -8.14 19.53 58.57
N ALA A 159 -7.30 18.95 59.44
CA ALA A 159 -5.98 18.47 59.06
C ALA A 159 -6.09 17.34 58.01
N LEU A 160 -6.99 16.37 58.22
CA LEU A 160 -7.26 15.30 57.26
C LEU A 160 -7.78 15.83 55.91
N ASN A 161 -8.70 16.80 55.92
CA ASN A 161 -9.21 17.45 54.70
C ASN A 161 -8.10 18.17 53.94
N THR A 162 -7.23 18.89 54.65
CA THR A 162 -6.11 19.61 54.04
C THR A 162 -5.11 18.64 53.43
N PHE A 163 -4.81 17.56 54.15
CA PHE A 163 -3.94 16.49 53.66
C PHE A 163 -4.56 15.78 52.44
N GLU A 164 -5.85 15.45 52.48
CA GLU A 164 -6.61 14.89 51.34
C GLU A 164 -6.53 15.79 50.11
N ALA A 165 -6.72 17.11 50.30
CA ALA A 165 -6.67 18.09 49.23
C ALA A 165 -5.27 18.19 48.60
N ASN A 166 -4.20 18.07 49.40
CA ASN A 166 -2.83 18.04 48.89
C ASN A 166 -2.59 16.79 48.03
N LEU A 167 -2.97 15.61 48.52
CA LEU A 167 -2.89 14.35 47.77
C LEU A 167 -3.68 14.41 46.44
N GLN A 168 -4.87 15.03 46.46
CA GLN A 168 -5.68 15.21 45.26
C GLN A 168 -5.10 16.24 44.30
N GLY A 169 -4.53 17.35 44.81
CA GLY A 169 -3.88 18.38 44.00
C GLY A 169 -2.71 17.80 43.21
N GLU A 170 -1.92 16.93 43.83
CA GLU A 170 -0.83 16.20 43.20
C GLU A 170 -1.34 15.19 42.16
N SER A 171 -2.36 14.40 42.51
CA SER A 171 -3.00 13.48 41.58
C SER A 171 -3.53 14.19 40.33
N ASN A 172 -4.16 15.34 40.50
CA ASN A 172 -4.68 16.12 39.38
C ASN A 172 -3.55 16.66 38.49
N GLN A 173 -2.40 17.04 39.04
CA GLN A 173 -1.25 17.44 38.23
C GLN A 173 -0.68 16.27 37.42
N VAL A 174 -0.55 15.08 38.03
CA VAL A 174 -0.10 13.85 37.34
C VAL A 174 -1.09 13.43 36.26
N VAL A 175 -2.40 13.53 36.51
CA VAL A 175 -3.44 13.25 35.51
C VAL A 175 -3.42 14.26 34.38
N LEU A 176 -3.20 15.55 34.66
CA LEU A 176 -3.15 16.58 33.63
C LEU A 176 -1.87 16.52 32.79
N THR A 177 -0.72 16.18 33.37
CA THR A 177 0.51 15.93 32.61
C THR A 177 0.41 14.63 31.82
N ALA A 178 -0.24 13.59 32.37
CA ALA A 178 -0.56 12.37 31.63
C ALA A 178 -1.55 12.62 30.48
N GLN A 179 -2.49 13.55 30.64
CA GLN A 179 -3.46 13.93 29.62
C GLN A 179 -2.97 15.01 28.65
N ARG A 180 -1.78 15.62 28.85
CA ARG A 180 -1.16 16.50 27.84
C ARG A 180 -0.77 15.66 26.63
N ASN A 181 -1.78 15.39 25.80
CA ASN A 181 -1.82 14.55 24.62
C ASN A 181 -0.53 14.62 23.77
N PRO A 182 0.43 13.68 23.90
CA PRO A 182 1.34 13.34 22.80
C PRO A 182 0.59 12.84 21.55
N LEU A 183 -0.74 12.66 21.64
CA LEU A 183 -1.60 12.31 20.50
C LEU A 183 -1.54 13.35 19.38
N THR A 184 -1.28 14.64 19.61
CA THR A 184 -1.24 15.62 18.52
C THR A 184 -0.04 15.37 17.60
N LEU A 185 1.16 15.20 18.17
CA LEU A 185 2.37 14.89 17.40
C LEU A 185 2.25 13.53 16.69
N THR A 186 1.74 12.51 17.40
CA THR A 186 1.54 11.17 16.84
C THR A 186 0.52 11.18 15.68
N ARG A 187 -0.57 11.94 15.81
CA ARG A 187 -1.57 12.12 14.73
C ARG A 187 -0.97 12.83 13.53
N ILE A 188 -0.19 13.89 13.74
CA ILE A 188 0.47 14.64 12.66
C ILE A 188 1.44 13.73 11.91
N ILE A 189 2.30 13.00 12.62
CA ILE A 189 3.24 12.05 12.01
C ILE A 189 2.48 10.95 11.25
N GLY A 190 1.37 10.44 11.80
CA GLY A 190 0.51 9.47 11.13
C GLY A 190 -0.08 10.02 9.81
N ILE A 191 -0.60 11.25 9.81
CA ILE A 191 -1.15 11.91 8.62
C ILE A 191 -0.06 12.12 7.56
N ILE A 192 1.12 12.59 7.96
CA ILE A 192 2.26 12.79 7.05
C ILE A 192 2.69 11.46 6.43
N THR A 193 2.78 10.41 7.24
CA THR A 193 3.13 9.06 6.78
C THR A 193 2.13 8.55 5.74
N PHE A 194 0.84 8.69 6.03
CA PHE A 194 -0.22 8.29 5.11
C PHE A 194 -0.18 9.08 3.80
N ALA A 195 -0.01 10.40 3.86
CA ALA A 195 0.11 11.24 2.69
C ALA A 195 1.32 10.86 1.82
N MET A 196 2.47 10.57 2.43
CA MET A 196 3.68 10.12 1.73
C MET A 196 3.47 8.78 1.00
N ILE A 197 2.78 7.83 1.63
CA ILE A 197 2.41 6.54 1.00
C ILE A 197 1.52 6.80 -0.22
N VAL A 198 0.48 7.61 -0.09
CA VAL A 198 -0.44 7.93 -1.19
C VAL A 198 0.30 8.61 -2.35
N ILE A 199 1.18 9.59 -2.06
CA ILE A 199 1.98 10.27 -3.07
C ILE A 199 2.92 9.29 -3.78
N PHE A 200 3.58 8.40 -3.03
CA PHE A 200 4.48 7.40 -3.59
C PHE A 200 3.75 6.44 -4.54
N PHE A 201 2.64 5.84 -4.12
CA PHE A 201 1.85 4.92 -4.96
C PHE A 201 1.26 5.64 -6.18
N SER A 202 0.76 6.86 -6.02
CA SER A 202 0.27 7.69 -7.12
C SER A 202 1.36 7.95 -8.17
N THR A 203 2.57 8.25 -7.72
CA THR A 203 3.74 8.46 -8.59
C THR A 203 4.12 7.17 -9.32
N LEU A 204 4.12 6.02 -8.61
CA LEU A 204 4.44 4.72 -9.18
C LEU A 204 3.47 4.32 -10.30
N ILE A 205 2.16 4.53 -10.10
CA ILE A 205 1.14 4.27 -11.11
C ILE A 205 1.37 5.11 -12.37
N ARG A 206 1.71 6.40 -12.20
CA ARG A 206 1.95 7.30 -13.33
C ARG A 206 3.23 6.97 -14.09
N MET A 207 4.30 6.60 -13.39
CA MET A 207 5.61 6.37 -13.98
C MET A 207 5.82 4.95 -14.55
N VAL A 208 5.07 3.95 -14.06
CA VAL A 208 5.27 2.54 -14.45
C VAL A 208 4.00 1.95 -15.05
N ALA A 209 2.90 1.92 -14.29
CA ALA A 209 1.69 1.19 -14.70
C ALA A 209 1.03 1.79 -15.96
N ARG A 210 0.94 3.12 -16.04
CA ARG A 210 0.36 3.81 -17.21
C ARG A 210 1.17 3.60 -18.50
N PRO A 211 2.50 3.85 -18.53
CA PRO A 211 3.31 3.55 -19.71
C PRO A 211 3.27 2.09 -20.14
N LEU A 212 3.29 1.15 -19.17
CA LEU A 212 3.22 -0.28 -19.48
C LEU A 212 1.89 -0.65 -20.14
N LYS A 213 0.77 -0.10 -19.65
CA LYS A 213 -0.55 -0.28 -20.27
C LYS A 213 -0.60 0.32 -21.69
N ARG A 214 0.02 1.48 -21.92
CA ARG A 214 0.11 2.08 -23.26
C ARG A 214 0.91 1.20 -24.23
N LEU A 215 2.06 0.70 -23.78
CA LEU A 215 2.91 -0.21 -24.58
C LEU A 215 2.15 -1.50 -24.92
N GLN A 216 1.43 -2.06 -23.95
CA GLN A 216 0.57 -3.23 -24.17
C GLN A 216 -0.49 -2.96 -25.25
N THR A 217 -1.23 -1.85 -25.14
CA THR A 217 -2.25 -1.49 -26.14
C THR A 217 -1.65 -1.29 -27.53
N ALA A 218 -0.53 -0.55 -27.63
CA ALA A 218 0.15 -0.33 -28.91
C ALA A 218 0.67 -1.64 -29.52
N THR A 219 1.20 -2.55 -28.70
CA THR A 219 1.67 -3.87 -29.15
C THR A 219 0.52 -4.69 -29.73
N LEU A 220 -0.65 -4.69 -29.08
CA LEU A 220 -1.84 -5.38 -29.59
C LEU A 220 -2.34 -4.79 -30.91
N ALA A 221 -2.28 -3.47 -31.08
CA ALA A 221 -2.67 -2.81 -32.32
C ALA A 221 -1.72 -3.14 -33.48
N VAL A 222 -0.40 -3.17 -33.23
CA VAL A 222 0.60 -3.61 -34.22
C VAL A 222 0.39 -5.08 -34.59
N ALA A 223 0.09 -5.94 -33.62
CA ALA A 223 -0.21 -7.34 -33.87
C ALA A 223 -1.49 -7.53 -34.71
N ALA A 224 -2.44 -6.60 -34.64
CA ALA A 224 -3.63 -6.56 -35.48
C ALA A 224 -3.40 -5.97 -36.89
N GLY A 225 -2.17 -5.55 -37.21
CA GLY A 225 -1.77 -5.03 -38.52
C GLY A 225 -1.62 -3.51 -38.61
N ASP A 226 -1.93 -2.75 -37.55
CA ASP A 226 -1.73 -1.30 -37.57
C ASP A 226 -0.27 -0.93 -37.26
N ARG A 227 0.53 -0.77 -38.32
CA ARG A 227 1.96 -0.40 -38.23
C ARG A 227 2.21 1.10 -38.03
N SER A 228 1.16 1.92 -37.99
CA SER A 228 1.30 3.36 -37.77
C SER A 228 1.50 3.71 -36.28
N GLN A 229 1.22 2.76 -35.39
CA GLN A 229 1.30 2.95 -33.94
C GLN A 229 2.71 3.30 -33.49
N ARG A 230 2.82 4.29 -32.59
CA ARG A 230 4.06 4.71 -31.94
C ARG A 230 3.79 4.99 -30.47
N VAL A 231 4.78 4.71 -29.62
CA VAL A 231 4.71 4.99 -28.18
C VAL A 231 5.61 6.17 -27.85
N GLU A 232 5.04 7.17 -27.18
CA GLU A 232 5.75 8.38 -26.75
C GLU A 232 6.85 8.07 -25.72
N ILE A 233 8.07 8.56 -25.96
CA ILE A 233 9.21 8.39 -25.07
C ILE A 233 9.21 9.54 -24.05
N VAL A 234 8.48 9.36 -22.95
CA VAL A 234 8.32 10.40 -21.92
C VAL A 234 9.51 10.43 -20.94
N ASN A 235 10.11 9.28 -20.64
CA ASN A 235 11.11 9.13 -19.58
C ASN A 235 12.45 8.59 -20.12
N GLN A 236 13.58 9.09 -19.61
CA GLN A 236 14.91 8.55 -19.91
C GLN A 236 15.31 7.43 -18.93
N ASN A 237 14.47 6.40 -18.81
CA ASN A 237 14.69 5.25 -17.93
C ASN A 237 14.45 3.94 -18.70
N GLU A 238 14.41 2.81 -17.99
CA GLU A 238 14.25 1.49 -18.61
C GLU A 238 12.97 1.36 -19.45
N LEU A 239 11.89 2.06 -19.08
CA LEU A 239 10.66 2.08 -19.88
C LEU A 239 10.78 2.96 -21.14
N GLY A 240 11.60 4.01 -21.10
CA GLY A 240 11.93 4.80 -22.28
C GLY A 240 12.82 4.06 -23.27
N ASP A 241 13.81 3.34 -22.75
CA ASP A 241 14.64 2.45 -23.57
C ASP A 241 13.77 1.34 -24.20
N LEU A 242 12.81 0.78 -23.46
CA LEU A 242 11.82 -0.18 -23.99
C LEU A 242 10.89 0.43 -25.05
N ALA A 243 10.38 1.66 -24.84
CA ALA A 243 9.57 2.36 -25.82
C ALA A 243 10.35 2.66 -27.11
N THR A 244 11.64 2.98 -26.99
CA THR A 244 12.55 3.18 -28.12
C THR A 244 12.70 1.88 -28.92
N ALA A 245 13.03 0.78 -28.24
CA ALA A 245 13.16 -0.53 -28.87
C ALA A 245 11.85 -0.98 -29.56
N PHE A 246 10.71 -0.73 -28.92
CA PHE A 246 9.39 -0.98 -29.51
C PHE A 246 9.19 -0.19 -30.81
N ASN A 247 9.41 1.12 -30.80
CA ASN A 247 9.23 1.97 -31.99
C ASN A 247 10.14 1.52 -33.14
N THR A 248 11.40 1.18 -32.86
CA THR A 248 12.34 0.67 -33.87
C THR A 248 11.88 -0.65 -34.46
N MET A 249 11.37 -1.58 -33.65
CA MET A 249 10.79 -2.84 -34.14
C MET A 249 9.60 -2.58 -35.07
N VAL A 250 8.69 -1.66 -34.70
CA VAL A 250 7.52 -1.34 -35.55
C VAL A 250 7.96 -0.76 -36.90
N GLU A 251 8.98 0.10 -36.90
CA GLU A 251 9.56 0.66 -38.12
C GLU A 251 10.20 -0.41 -39.02
N GLN A 252 10.96 -1.33 -38.44
CA GLN A 252 11.57 -2.44 -39.19
C GLN A 252 10.51 -3.34 -39.83
N VAL A 253 9.42 -3.64 -39.12
CA VAL A 253 8.36 -4.47 -39.70
C VAL A 253 7.61 -3.73 -40.81
N ALA A 254 7.33 -2.45 -40.63
CA ALA A 254 6.69 -1.63 -41.67
C ALA A 254 7.56 -1.58 -42.95
N GLU A 255 8.88 -1.42 -42.81
CA GLU A 255 9.77 -1.41 -43.96
C GLU A 255 9.88 -2.79 -44.63
N GLN A 256 9.88 -3.89 -43.86
CA GLN A 256 9.84 -5.24 -44.43
C GLN A 256 8.57 -5.50 -45.26
N GLU A 257 7.40 -5.07 -44.77
CA GLU A 257 6.15 -5.18 -45.53
C GLU A 257 6.21 -4.35 -46.81
N ARG A 258 6.71 -3.11 -46.74
CA ARG A 258 6.87 -2.23 -47.92
C ARG A 258 7.80 -2.84 -48.97
N LEU A 259 8.89 -3.47 -48.54
CA LEU A 259 9.81 -4.19 -49.43
C LEU A 259 9.15 -5.42 -50.06
N GLN A 260 8.35 -6.19 -49.31
CA GLN A 260 7.60 -7.32 -49.85
C GLN A 260 6.56 -6.86 -50.89
N GLU A 261 5.83 -5.78 -50.62
CA GLU A 261 4.88 -5.21 -51.58
C GLU A 261 5.57 -4.74 -52.86
N GLN A 262 6.73 -4.10 -52.76
CA GLN A 262 7.54 -3.72 -53.92
C GLN A 262 8.01 -4.93 -54.71
N GLN A 263 8.47 -5.99 -54.04
CA GLN A 263 8.88 -7.22 -54.71
C GLN A 263 7.71 -7.89 -55.44
N LEU A 264 6.52 -7.94 -54.82
CA LEU A 264 5.31 -8.45 -55.45
C LEU A 264 4.88 -7.59 -56.65
N ALA A 265 4.97 -6.27 -56.56
CA ALA A 265 4.67 -5.36 -57.66
C ALA A 265 5.63 -5.57 -58.84
N ASN A 266 6.93 -5.66 -58.57
CA ASN A 266 7.96 -5.93 -59.58
C ASN A 266 7.77 -7.30 -60.23
N ALA A 267 7.50 -8.34 -59.43
CA ALA A 267 7.22 -9.69 -59.96
C ALA A 267 5.98 -9.71 -60.85
N ARG A 268 4.92 -8.97 -60.48
CA ARG A 268 3.71 -8.82 -61.32
C ARG A 268 4.02 -8.07 -62.61
N ALA A 269 4.82 -7.01 -62.57
CA ALA A 269 5.22 -6.26 -63.76
C ALA A 269 6.04 -7.14 -64.72
N ALA A 270 7.08 -7.82 -64.21
CA ALA A 270 7.91 -8.73 -65.00
C ALA A 270 7.10 -9.87 -65.61
N ARG A 271 6.11 -10.41 -64.88
CA ARG A 271 5.22 -11.43 -65.40
C ARG A 271 4.38 -10.91 -66.57
N ARG A 272 3.81 -9.71 -66.47
CA ARG A 272 3.03 -9.10 -67.58
C ARG A 272 3.89 -8.88 -68.81
N GLU A 273 5.13 -8.43 -68.63
CA GLU A 273 6.08 -8.23 -69.72
C GLU A 273 6.41 -9.56 -70.41
N ALA A 274 6.67 -10.62 -69.64
CA ALA A 274 6.90 -11.96 -70.18
C ALA A 274 5.69 -12.53 -70.91
N GLU A 275 4.47 -12.29 -70.41
CA GLU A 275 3.23 -12.69 -71.08
C GLU A 275 3.02 -11.92 -72.40
N ALA A 276 3.31 -10.62 -72.43
CA ALA A 276 3.25 -9.81 -73.65
C ALA A 276 4.27 -10.27 -74.71
N ALA A 277 5.52 -10.51 -74.30
CA ALA A 277 6.56 -11.02 -75.20
C ALA A 277 6.19 -12.41 -75.76
N ARG A 278 5.60 -13.29 -74.95
CA ARG A 278 5.09 -14.59 -75.42
C ARG A 278 3.96 -14.43 -76.44
N ALA A 279 3.05 -13.50 -76.22
CA ALA A 279 1.98 -13.21 -77.18
C ALA A 279 2.54 -12.70 -78.51
N GLU A 280 3.54 -11.82 -78.46
CA GLU A 280 4.22 -11.30 -79.65
C GLU A 280 4.92 -12.42 -80.45
N ILE A 281 5.70 -13.27 -79.78
CA ILE A 281 6.34 -14.43 -80.41
C ILE A 281 5.29 -15.35 -81.04
N GLY A 282 4.17 -15.60 -80.35
CA GLY A 282 3.05 -16.37 -80.90
C GLY A 282 2.46 -15.75 -82.17
N ALA A 283 2.30 -14.42 -82.21
CA ALA A 283 1.83 -13.71 -83.40
C ALA A 283 2.83 -13.78 -84.57
N GLN A 284 4.14 -13.69 -84.29
CA GLN A 284 5.18 -13.86 -85.31
C GLN A 284 5.17 -15.27 -85.89
N LEU A 285 5.05 -16.31 -85.05
CA LEU A 285 4.95 -17.70 -85.49
C LEU A 285 3.72 -17.93 -86.37
N ALA A 286 2.55 -17.39 -85.99
CA ALA A 286 1.35 -17.47 -86.82
C ALA A 286 1.55 -16.81 -88.20
N THR A 287 2.28 -15.69 -88.26
CA THR A 287 2.61 -15.03 -89.53
C THR A 287 3.53 -15.91 -90.40
N ILE A 288 4.54 -16.55 -89.80
CA ILE A 288 5.45 -17.48 -90.51
C ILE A 288 4.68 -18.68 -91.05
N GLU A 289 3.75 -19.24 -90.27
CA GLU A 289 2.90 -20.34 -90.73
C GLU A 289 2.01 -19.92 -91.91
N GLN A 290 1.41 -18.73 -91.84
CA GLN A 290 0.63 -18.18 -92.95
C GLN A 290 1.49 -17.98 -94.22
N GLN A 291 2.72 -17.48 -94.08
CA GLN A 291 3.67 -17.38 -95.20
C GLN A 291 4.01 -18.75 -95.79
N ARG A 292 4.23 -19.76 -94.94
CA ARG A 292 4.48 -21.14 -95.38
C ARG A 292 3.29 -21.75 -96.12
N ALA A 293 2.06 -21.49 -95.66
CA ALA A 293 0.85 -21.95 -96.32
C ALA A 293 0.73 -21.37 -97.74
N VAL A 294 0.99 -20.07 -97.91
CA VAL A 294 1.00 -19.40 -99.23
C VAL A 294 2.12 -19.94 -100.14
N ILE A 295 3.31 -20.25 -99.61
CA ILE A 295 4.40 -20.84 -100.40
C ILE A 295 4.08 -22.28 -100.84
N GLN A 296 3.38 -23.05 -100.00
CA GLN A 296 2.91 -24.39 -100.38
C GLN A 296 1.87 -24.34 -101.50
N GLU A 297 1.06 -23.28 -101.60
CA GLU A 297 0.14 -23.09 -102.73
C GLU A 297 0.84 -22.73 -104.05
N MET A 298 2.05 -22.17 -104.04
CA MET A 298 2.75 -21.72 -105.26
C MET A 298 3.73 -22.73 -105.88
N THR A 299 4.00 -23.87 -105.25
CA THR A 299 5.06 -24.78 -105.70
C THR A 299 4.52 -26.09 -106.28
N VAL A 300 3.82 -26.03 -107.41
CA VAL A 300 3.94 -26.97 -108.56
C VAL A 300 3.27 -26.31 -109.78
N PRO A 301 3.98 -25.56 -110.64
CA PRO A 301 3.43 -25.14 -111.92
C PRO A 301 3.62 -26.28 -112.94
N ILE A 302 2.52 -26.78 -113.49
CA ILE A 302 2.51 -27.67 -114.65
C ILE A 302 2.66 -26.77 -115.88
N LEU A 303 3.83 -26.79 -116.54
CA LEU A 303 4.08 -25.98 -117.73
C LEU A 303 3.89 -26.84 -118.99
N PRO A 304 2.82 -26.62 -119.79
CA PRO A 304 2.67 -27.30 -121.07
C PRO A 304 3.61 -26.68 -122.10
N LEU A 305 4.47 -27.51 -122.73
CA LEU A 305 5.40 -27.06 -123.78
C LEU A 305 4.89 -27.39 -125.20
N SER A 306 3.92 -28.29 -125.34
CA SER A 306 3.12 -28.51 -126.56
C SER A 306 1.92 -29.44 -126.28
N SER A 307 1.05 -29.66 -127.27
CA SER A 307 -0.16 -30.52 -127.17
C SER A 307 0.10 -32.00 -126.82
N THR A 308 1.36 -32.41 -126.69
CA THR A 308 1.76 -33.79 -126.33
C THR A 308 2.89 -33.87 -125.28
N ALA A 309 3.30 -32.75 -124.66
CA ALA A 309 4.39 -32.77 -123.67
C ALA A 309 4.19 -31.77 -122.52
N ILE A 310 4.20 -32.31 -121.30
CA ILE A 310 4.14 -31.58 -120.03
C ILE A 310 5.46 -31.78 -119.30
N VAL A 311 5.99 -30.73 -118.66
CA VAL A 311 7.17 -30.82 -117.79
C VAL A 311 6.78 -30.43 -116.37
N LEU A 312 7.06 -31.32 -115.42
CA LEU A 312 7.01 -31.03 -113.99
C LEU A 312 8.44 -30.82 -113.46
N PRO A 313 8.83 -29.59 -113.11
CA PRO A 313 10.12 -29.36 -112.46
C PRO A 313 10.07 -29.85 -111.00
N LEU A 314 10.91 -30.84 -110.67
CA LEU A 314 11.10 -31.33 -109.31
C LEU A 314 12.15 -30.47 -108.60
N ILE A 315 11.74 -29.72 -107.58
CA ILE A 315 12.65 -28.94 -106.74
C ILE A 315 12.65 -29.52 -105.32
N GLY A 316 13.81 -30.03 -104.90
CA GLY A 316 14.05 -30.56 -103.55
C GLY A 316 13.88 -32.08 -103.42
N ALA A 317 14.11 -32.60 -102.21
CA ALA A 317 13.95 -34.02 -101.91
C ALA A 317 12.46 -34.41 -101.91
N LEU A 318 12.11 -35.49 -102.60
CA LEU A 318 10.76 -36.04 -102.62
C LEU A 318 10.52 -36.92 -101.40
N ASP A 319 9.57 -36.51 -100.54
CA ASP A 319 9.01 -37.37 -99.50
C ASP A 319 7.75 -38.09 -100.03
N SER A 320 7.30 -39.11 -99.31
CA SER A 320 6.17 -39.97 -99.71
C SER A 320 4.84 -39.22 -99.81
N SER A 321 4.62 -38.18 -99.00
CA SER A 321 3.42 -37.32 -99.14
C SER A 321 3.46 -36.47 -100.40
N ARG A 322 4.63 -35.90 -100.75
CA ARG A 322 4.80 -35.11 -101.97
C ARG A 322 4.65 -35.96 -103.23
N LEU A 323 5.15 -37.20 -103.22
CA LEU A 323 4.98 -38.15 -104.33
C LEU A 323 3.50 -38.43 -104.65
N MET A 324 2.67 -38.66 -103.63
CA MET A 324 1.23 -38.86 -103.83
C MET A 324 0.55 -37.61 -104.41
N SER A 325 0.89 -36.43 -103.91
CA SER A 325 0.33 -35.16 -104.43
C SER A 325 0.78 -34.85 -105.86
N LEU A 326 1.99 -35.28 -106.24
CA LEU A 326 2.53 -35.15 -107.59
C LEU A 326 1.84 -36.09 -108.57
N GLU A 327 1.61 -37.34 -108.17
CA GLU A 327 0.91 -38.35 -108.97
C GLU A 327 -0.54 -37.94 -109.23
N GLU A 328 -1.27 -37.53 -108.19
CA GLU A 328 -2.67 -37.09 -108.29
C GLU A 328 -2.81 -35.89 -109.23
N ARG A 329 -1.92 -34.90 -109.12
CA ARG A 329 -1.93 -33.70 -109.99
C ARG A 329 -1.50 -34.01 -111.43
N ALA A 330 -0.56 -34.93 -111.64
CA ALA A 330 -0.17 -35.36 -112.98
C ALA A 330 -1.31 -36.11 -113.68
N LEU A 331 -2.01 -36.99 -112.96
CA LEU A 331 -3.19 -37.70 -113.47
C LEU A 331 -4.34 -36.73 -113.80
N HIS A 332 -4.61 -35.76 -112.93
CA HIS A 332 -5.63 -34.73 -113.18
C HIS A 332 -5.29 -33.87 -114.40
N ALA A 333 -4.01 -33.50 -114.59
CA ALA A 333 -3.57 -32.72 -115.75
C ALA A 333 -3.67 -33.49 -117.08
N VAL A 334 -3.44 -34.80 -117.07
CA VAL A 334 -3.69 -35.67 -118.23
C VAL A 334 -5.20 -35.79 -118.50
N GLN A 335 -6.02 -35.79 -117.45
CA GLN A 335 -7.47 -35.88 -117.55
C GLN A 335 -8.14 -34.58 -118.04
N GLU A 336 -7.62 -33.41 -117.68
CA GLU A 336 -8.15 -32.10 -118.08
C GLU A 336 -7.53 -31.50 -119.35
N GLY A 337 -6.42 -32.07 -119.84
CA GLY A 337 -5.77 -31.62 -121.07
C GLY A 337 -6.51 -32.10 -122.32
N LYS A 338 -6.94 -31.14 -123.15
CA LYS A 338 -7.23 -31.26 -124.58
C LYS A 338 -6.07 -31.93 -125.34
N ILE A 339 -5.91 -33.23 -125.17
CA ILE A 339 -4.96 -34.06 -125.89
C ILE A 339 -5.73 -34.72 -127.03
N ARG A 340 -5.49 -34.23 -128.25
CA ARG A 340 -5.70 -34.98 -129.48
C ARG A 340 -4.43 -34.93 -130.29
#